data_AF-A0AA39ZH49-F1
#
_entry.id   AF-A0AA39ZH49-F1
#
_cell.length_a   1.000
_cell.length_b   1.000
_cell.length_c   1.000
_cell.angle_alpha   90.00
_cell.angle_beta   90.00
_cell.angle_gamma   90.00
#
_symmetry.space_group_name_H-M   'P 1'
#
loop_
_entity.id
_entity.type
_entity.pdbx_description
1 polymer ?
#
loop_
_entity_poly.entity_id
_entity_poly.type
_entity_poly.pdbx_seq_one_letter_code
_entity_poly.pdbx_strand_id
1 'polypeptide(L)'
;MGIKRSSISVADNEMDTSTRTPYLPPEIWLVILDILTPTFFQKDISRLTICKQWYYLIIPQLYNKIEYTPKVITRIARNKNPVMVKKLARLSESLHTLAIVLRAPDSIETDQDLADLKKFYLKLSRFRKLESIRFVANLRNSNGAWPYVNTNGSLPSSSLELLVNGLCRSTSSSPRESVKHSLWSSVTSLDLDLDGTRVTRTGGDTHLCKVLRPLMTRLHTLKIRTHSICPDVIGPLKEGEVYSVRNLRIDLHLPVSKVNPKLNRAGLCIYVHRATRNAGLFAHRQRKYVSPPTRQWYDDTLESAMRRAMRRMASTLPVDGRLELVHLAPSGEVHVWNALTDKCVRDEMVKKFDLGMWLSGEGECFTREQDHLDEKQG
;
A
#
# COMPACT_ATOMS: atom_id res chain seq x y z
N MET A 1 46.07 16.91 -20.66
CA MET A 1 45.93 15.52 -21.16
C MET A 1 44.69 15.45 -22.05
N GLY A 2 44.90 15.44 -23.37
CA GLY A 2 43.82 15.43 -24.37
C GLY A 2 43.34 14.01 -24.67
N ILE A 3 42.05 13.76 -24.50
CA ILE A 3 41.42 12.50 -24.88
C ILE A 3 41.15 12.56 -26.39
N LYS A 4 41.96 11.84 -27.18
CA LYS A 4 41.71 11.60 -28.61
C LYS A 4 40.39 10.81 -28.73
N ARG A 5 39.38 11.40 -29.36
CA ARG A 5 38.19 10.66 -29.81
C ARG A 5 38.55 9.87 -31.06
N SER A 6 38.64 8.55 -30.92
CA SER A 6 38.76 7.62 -32.02
C SER A 6 37.46 7.64 -32.82
N SER A 7 37.54 8.08 -34.08
CA SER A 7 36.47 7.95 -35.06
C SER A 7 36.27 6.47 -35.39
N ILE A 8 35.20 5.88 -34.85
CA ILE A 8 34.70 4.56 -35.27
C ILE A 8 34.04 4.77 -36.62
N SER A 9 34.68 4.27 -37.68
CA SER A 9 34.06 4.10 -39.00
C SER A 9 32.97 3.04 -38.86
N VAL A 10 31.71 3.45 -38.93
CA VAL A 10 30.57 2.54 -39.08
C VAL A 10 30.68 1.96 -40.49
N ALA A 11 31.10 0.70 -40.58
CA ALA A 11 30.98 -0.05 -41.83
C ALA A 11 29.49 -0.24 -42.12
N ASP A 12 29.07 0.18 -43.31
CA ASP A 12 27.74 -0.04 -43.87
C ASP A 12 27.55 -1.54 -44.12
N ASN A 13 27.14 -2.27 -43.08
CA ASN A 13 26.57 -3.60 -43.27
C ASN A 13 25.19 -3.41 -43.90
N GLU A 14 25.05 -3.82 -45.16
CA GLU A 14 23.77 -4.10 -45.82
C GLU A 14 23.01 -5.15 -44.99
N MET A 15 22.27 -4.67 -44.00
CA MET A 15 21.40 -5.46 -43.16
C MET A 15 20.19 -5.83 -44.02
N ASP A 16 20.12 -7.10 -44.40
CA ASP A 16 19.04 -7.71 -45.16
C ASP A 16 17.66 -7.21 -44.68
N THR A 17 16.96 -6.47 -45.55
CA THR A 17 15.70 -5.79 -45.25
C THR A 17 14.49 -6.73 -45.21
N SER A 18 14.72 -8.05 -45.26
CA SER A 18 13.70 -9.08 -45.38
C SER A 18 12.87 -9.35 -44.12
N THR A 19 13.28 -8.84 -42.95
CA THR A 19 12.49 -8.94 -41.71
C THR A 19 11.84 -7.60 -41.34
N ARG A 20 11.02 -7.06 -42.26
CA ARG A 20 10.11 -5.97 -41.90
C ARG A 20 9.16 -6.47 -40.81
N THR A 21 9.18 -5.80 -39.66
CA THR A 21 8.19 -6.01 -38.62
C THR A 21 6.78 -5.89 -39.23
N PRO A 22 5.87 -6.85 -38.95
CA PRO A 22 4.55 -6.85 -39.54
C PRO A 22 3.86 -5.51 -39.26
N TYR A 23 3.28 -4.92 -40.31
CA TYR A 23 2.62 -3.63 -40.25
C TYR A 23 1.28 -3.80 -39.52
N LEU A 24 1.31 -3.74 -38.19
CA LEU A 24 0.10 -3.78 -37.38
C LEU A 24 -0.51 -2.37 -37.28
N PRO A 25 -1.85 -2.23 -37.36
CA PRO A 25 -2.53 -0.97 -37.07
C PRO A 25 -2.21 -0.46 -35.65
N PRO A 26 -2.18 0.86 -35.42
CA PRO A 26 -1.93 1.46 -34.10
C PRO A 26 -2.84 0.91 -32.98
N GLU A 27 -4.07 0.56 -33.30
CA GLU A 27 -5.07 0.04 -32.36
C GLU A 27 -4.64 -1.32 -31.80
N ILE A 28 -4.13 -2.20 -32.66
CA ILE A 28 -3.62 -3.51 -32.26
C ILE A 28 -2.39 -3.35 -31.38
N TRP A 29 -1.51 -2.39 -31.71
CA TRP A 29 -0.40 -2.05 -30.85
C TRP A 29 -0.88 -1.58 -29.48
N LEU A 30 -1.85 -0.67 -29.40
CA LEU A 30 -2.38 -0.20 -28.12
C LEU A 30 -2.97 -1.33 -27.28
N VAL A 31 -3.65 -2.30 -27.88
CA VAL A 31 -4.16 -3.51 -27.18
C VAL A 31 -2.99 -4.35 -26.63
N ILE A 32 -1.95 -4.58 -27.44
CA ILE A 32 -0.74 -5.30 -26.99
C ILE A 32 -0.09 -4.55 -25.82
N LEU A 33 0.01 -3.22 -25.92
CA LEU A 33 0.63 -2.38 -24.91
C LEU A 33 -0.17 -2.30 -23.61
N ASP A 34 -1.50 -2.41 -23.67
CA ASP A 34 -2.35 -2.49 -22.48
C ASP A 34 -2.10 -3.80 -21.70
N ILE A 35 -1.81 -4.88 -22.41
CA ILE A 35 -1.40 -6.16 -21.81
C ILE A 35 0.02 -6.08 -21.22
N LEU A 36 0.92 -5.35 -21.88
CA LEU A 36 2.30 -5.17 -21.42
C LEU A 36 2.38 -4.11 -20.31
N THR A 37 2.37 -4.56 -19.06
CA THR A 37 2.49 -3.67 -17.90
C THR A 37 3.77 -2.80 -17.97
N PRO A 38 3.76 -1.55 -17.48
CA PRO A 38 4.95 -0.67 -17.52
C PRO A 38 6.23 -1.28 -16.93
N THR A 39 6.08 -2.19 -15.96
CA THR A 39 7.18 -2.98 -15.39
C THR A 39 7.93 -3.82 -16.42
N PHE A 40 7.29 -4.22 -17.52
CA PHE A 40 7.91 -4.94 -18.64
C PHE A 40 8.98 -4.09 -19.33
N PHE A 41 8.71 -2.80 -19.54
CA PHE A 41 9.64 -1.86 -20.17
C PHE A 41 10.64 -1.27 -19.18
N GLN A 42 10.26 -1.11 -17.91
CA GLN A 42 11.17 -0.63 -16.87
C GLN A 42 12.32 -1.61 -16.59
N LYS A 43 12.09 -2.92 -16.81
CA LYS A 43 13.14 -3.95 -16.71
C LYS A 43 14.21 -3.80 -17.78
N ASP A 44 13.83 -3.32 -18.96
CA ASP A 44 14.72 -3.20 -20.10
C ASP A 44 14.20 -2.13 -21.07
N ILE A 45 14.81 -0.96 -20.98
CA ILE A 45 14.41 0.22 -21.77
C ILE A 45 14.74 0.07 -23.26
N SER A 46 15.61 -0.88 -23.64
CA SER A 46 15.90 -1.17 -25.04
C SER A 46 14.67 -1.76 -25.76
N ARG A 47 13.69 -2.28 -25.00
CA ARG A 47 12.39 -2.71 -25.55
C ARG A 47 11.59 -1.55 -26.15
N LEU A 48 11.97 -0.30 -25.88
CA LEU A 48 11.38 0.87 -26.53
C LEU A 48 11.95 1.14 -27.92
N THR A 49 13.07 0.50 -28.28
CA THR A 49 13.79 0.77 -29.53
C THR A 49 13.49 -0.23 -30.64
N ILE A 50 12.38 -0.98 -30.55
CA ILE A 50 11.96 -1.92 -31.61
C ILE A 50 11.72 -1.16 -32.93
N CYS A 51 10.90 -0.11 -32.91
CA CYS A 51 10.73 0.81 -34.04
C CYS A 51 10.20 2.18 -33.57
N LYS A 52 10.23 3.18 -34.46
CA LYS A 52 9.76 4.54 -34.15
C LYS A 52 8.27 4.59 -33.77
N GLN A 53 7.43 3.86 -34.50
CA GLN A 53 5.98 3.84 -34.23
C GLN A 53 5.68 3.25 -32.84
N TRP A 54 6.34 2.14 -32.50
CA TRP A 54 6.26 1.50 -31.19
C TRP A 54 6.65 2.47 -30.06
N TYR A 55 7.76 3.20 -30.24
CA TYR A 55 8.18 4.23 -29.30
C TYR A 55 7.10 5.30 -29.08
N TYR A 56 6.54 5.86 -30.15
CA TYR A 56 5.52 6.92 -30.03
C TYR A 56 4.22 6.45 -29.39
N LEU A 57 3.80 5.20 -29.63
CA LEU A 57 2.58 4.64 -29.03
C LEU A 57 2.78 4.28 -27.54
N ILE A 58 3.95 3.78 -27.17
CA ILE A 58 4.25 3.38 -25.79
C ILE A 58 4.42 4.56 -24.85
N ILE A 59 5.10 5.62 -25.31
CA ILE A 59 5.56 6.69 -24.43
C ILE A 59 4.43 7.30 -23.58
N PRO A 60 3.24 7.61 -24.13
CA PRO A 60 2.10 8.06 -23.33
C PRO A 60 1.68 7.04 -22.26
N GLN A 61 1.62 5.75 -22.62
CA GLN A 61 1.21 4.68 -21.70
C GLN A 61 2.21 4.44 -20.57
N LEU A 62 3.51 4.53 -20.84
CA LEU A 62 4.54 4.45 -19.80
C LEU A 62 4.47 5.62 -18.83
N TYR A 63 4.21 6.81 -19.33
CA TYR A 63 4.13 7.99 -18.48
C TYR A 63 2.83 8.08 -17.69
N ASN A 64 1.79 7.35 -18.09
CA ASN A 64 0.57 7.21 -17.29
C ASN A 64 0.83 6.47 -15.97
N LYS A 65 1.77 5.52 -15.95
CA LYS A 65 2.07 4.69 -14.78
C LYS A 65 3.58 4.48 -14.61
N ILE A 66 4.17 5.24 -13.70
CA ILE A 66 5.60 5.19 -13.41
C ILE A 66 5.83 4.58 -12.02
N GLU A 67 6.81 3.69 -11.94
CA GLU A 67 7.33 3.20 -10.66
C GLU A 67 8.63 3.92 -10.33
N TYR A 68 8.68 4.54 -9.15
CA TYR A 68 9.89 5.18 -8.62
C TYR A 68 10.39 4.46 -7.37
N THR A 69 11.68 4.18 -7.35
CA THR A 69 12.41 3.79 -6.14
C THR A 69 12.92 5.03 -5.41
N PRO A 70 13.20 4.97 -4.10
CA PRO A 70 13.81 6.07 -3.34
C PRO A 70 15.04 6.65 -4.02
N LYS A 71 15.93 5.82 -4.57
CA LYS A 71 17.12 6.27 -5.30
C LYS A 71 16.79 7.14 -6.51
N VAL A 72 15.76 6.77 -7.28
CA VAL A 72 15.30 7.57 -8.43
C VAL A 72 14.65 8.86 -7.96
N ILE A 73 13.84 8.79 -6.89
CA ILE A 73 13.23 9.97 -6.26
C ILE A 73 14.31 10.96 -5.81
N THR A 74 15.31 10.50 -5.06
CA THR A 74 16.42 11.32 -4.58
C THR A 74 17.18 11.95 -5.75
N ARG A 75 17.45 11.18 -6.81
CA ARG A 75 18.08 11.71 -8.03
C ARG A 75 17.23 12.81 -8.66
N ILE A 76 15.92 12.60 -8.81
CA ILE A 76 14.98 13.59 -9.37
C ILE A 76 14.84 14.82 -8.47
N ALA A 77 14.85 14.63 -7.16
CA ALA A 77 14.74 15.69 -6.16
C ALA A 77 15.96 16.61 -6.22
N ARG A 78 17.16 16.03 -6.24
CA ARG A 78 18.46 16.74 -6.28
C ARG A 78 18.80 17.33 -7.65
N ASN A 79 18.25 16.79 -8.73
CA ASN A 79 18.60 17.22 -10.08
C ASN A 79 18.12 18.65 -10.37
N LYS A 80 19.08 19.55 -10.64
CA LYS A 80 18.84 20.95 -11.06
C LYS A 80 18.94 21.15 -12.57
N ASN A 81 19.16 20.08 -13.35
CA ASN A 81 19.31 20.17 -14.80
C ASN A 81 18.00 20.68 -15.44
N PRO A 82 18.03 21.78 -16.22
CA PRO A 82 16.83 22.38 -16.81
C PRO A 82 16.10 21.43 -17.76
N VAL A 83 16.82 20.53 -18.44
CA VAL A 83 16.22 19.50 -19.31
C VAL A 83 15.34 18.55 -18.51
N MET A 84 15.80 18.13 -17.32
CA MET A 84 15.02 17.26 -16.44
C MET A 84 13.83 17.99 -15.82
N VAL A 85 13.98 19.28 -15.49
CA VAL A 85 12.85 20.10 -15.03
C VAL A 85 11.77 20.19 -16.12
N LYS A 86 12.14 20.41 -17.38
CA LYS A 86 11.20 20.42 -18.52
C LYS A 86 10.53 19.06 -18.72
N LYS A 87 11.27 17.94 -18.54
CA LYS A 87 10.70 16.59 -18.58
C LYS A 87 9.71 16.35 -17.45
N LEU A 88 10.03 16.77 -16.22
CA LEU A 88 9.12 16.66 -15.07
C LEU A 88 7.86 17.50 -15.25
N ALA A 89 7.97 18.69 -15.87
CA ALA A 89 6.81 19.49 -16.21
C ALA A 89 5.88 18.74 -17.18
N ARG A 90 6.42 18.15 -18.25
CA ARG A 90 5.66 17.29 -19.17
C ARG A 90 5.04 16.08 -18.46
N LEU A 91 5.80 15.43 -17.60
CA LEU A 91 5.30 14.33 -16.77
C LEU A 91 4.14 14.77 -15.88
N SER A 92 4.18 15.98 -15.33
CA SER A 92 3.11 16.49 -14.47
C SER A 92 1.78 16.71 -15.17
N GLU A 93 1.80 16.81 -16.51
CA GLU A 93 0.61 16.95 -17.36
C GLU A 93 0.04 15.60 -17.81
N SER A 94 0.79 14.50 -17.67
CA SER A 94 0.42 13.17 -18.19
C SER A 94 0.40 12.05 -17.14
N LEU A 95 1.01 12.24 -15.97
CA LEU A 95 1.10 11.19 -14.95
C LEU A 95 -0.21 11.07 -14.18
N HIS A 96 -0.91 9.94 -14.37
CA HIS A 96 -2.17 9.63 -13.71
C HIS A 96 -1.97 8.70 -12.50
N THR A 97 -1.05 7.75 -12.62
CA THR A 97 -0.74 6.77 -11.59
C THR A 97 0.73 6.82 -11.23
N LEU A 98 1.03 6.97 -9.94
CA LEU A 98 2.38 6.90 -9.41
C LEU A 98 2.53 5.72 -8.47
N ALA A 99 3.51 4.85 -8.73
CA ALA A 99 3.92 3.84 -7.78
C ALA A 99 5.26 4.22 -7.13
N ILE A 100 5.33 4.22 -5.81
CA ILE A 100 6.55 4.42 -5.03
C ILE A 100 6.89 3.08 -4.38
N VAL A 101 7.99 2.48 -4.82
CA VAL A 101 8.41 1.15 -4.39
C VAL A 101 9.60 1.29 -3.44
N LEU A 102 9.35 1.09 -2.16
CA LEU A 102 10.35 1.03 -1.10
C LEU A 102 10.81 -0.44 -0.98
N ARG A 103 12.02 -0.76 -1.47
CA ARG A 103 12.63 -2.09 -1.32
C ARG A 103 13.82 -1.98 -0.36
N ALA A 104 14.01 -2.93 0.55
CA ALA A 104 15.30 -3.07 1.22
C ALA A 104 16.31 -3.76 0.26
N PRO A 105 17.59 -3.36 0.21
CA PRO A 105 18.27 -2.36 1.03
C PRO A 105 18.23 -0.93 0.44
N ASP A 106 17.44 -0.65 -0.60
CA ASP A 106 17.23 0.73 -1.10
C ASP A 106 16.47 1.63 -0.09
N SER A 107 16.51 1.28 1.20
CA SER A 107 15.89 2.00 2.29
C SER A 107 16.43 3.42 2.38
N ILE A 108 15.60 4.28 2.96
CA ILE A 108 15.96 5.66 3.27
C ILE A 108 16.93 5.59 4.44
N GLU A 109 18.22 5.56 4.14
CA GLU A 109 19.29 5.37 5.12
C GLU A 109 19.63 6.68 5.85
N THR A 110 19.36 7.83 5.22
CA THR A 110 19.80 9.13 5.72
C THR A 110 18.65 10.14 5.88
N ASP A 111 18.81 11.09 6.80
CA ASP A 111 17.91 12.25 6.93
C ASP A 111 17.84 13.08 5.63
N GLN A 112 18.91 13.05 4.84
CA GLN A 112 18.95 13.73 3.56
C GLN A 112 18.04 13.06 2.51
N ASP A 113 18.00 11.72 2.46
CA ASP A 113 17.08 10.99 1.59
C ASP A 113 15.62 11.24 1.97
N LEU A 114 15.34 11.40 3.28
CA LEU A 114 14.04 11.87 3.75
C LEU A 114 13.74 13.29 3.26
N ALA A 115 14.67 14.23 3.40
CA ALA A 115 14.49 15.59 2.93
C ALA A 115 14.22 15.63 1.41
N ASP A 116 14.87 14.76 0.65
CA ASP A 116 14.69 14.65 -0.81
C ASP A 116 13.36 14.01 -1.19
N LEU A 117 12.90 12.99 -0.44
CA LEU A 117 11.57 12.43 -0.60
C LEU A 117 10.48 13.47 -0.30
N LYS A 118 10.63 14.28 0.76
CA LYS A 118 9.72 15.40 1.06
C LYS A 118 9.70 16.42 -0.08
N LYS A 119 10.87 16.82 -0.59
CA LYS A 119 10.96 17.72 -1.76
C LYS A 119 10.28 17.13 -2.98
N PHE A 120 10.39 15.82 -3.19
CA PHE A 120 9.72 15.15 -4.29
C PHE A 120 8.20 15.15 -4.13
N TYR A 121 7.65 14.86 -2.95
CA TYR A 121 6.21 14.98 -2.69
C TYR A 121 5.69 16.40 -2.92
N LEU A 122 6.46 17.43 -2.53
CA LEU A 122 6.12 18.82 -2.83
C LEU A 122 6.16 19.14 -4.34
N LYS A 123 6.99 18.45 -5.13
CA LYS A 123 6.93 18.55 -6.60
C LYS A 123 5.69 17.83 -7.13
N LEU A 124 5.35 16.67 -6.57
CA LEU A 124 4.18 15.88 -6.97
C LEU A 124 2.86 16.62 -6.72
N SER A 125 2.76 17.50 -5.72
CA SER A 125 1.52 18.27 -5.50
C SER A 125 1.19 19.23 -6.66
N ARG A 126 2.10 19.42 -7.61
CA ARG A 126 1.87 20.16 -8.86
C ARG A 126 1.23 19.30 -9.96
N PHE A 127 1.13 17.98 -9.76
CA PHE A 127 0.64 17.03 -10.74
C PHE A 127 -0.88 16.98 -10.65
N ARG A 128 -1.55 17.86 -11.39
CA ARG A 128 -3.01 18.05 -11.29
C ARG A 128 -3.82 16.83 -11.73
N LYS A 129 -3.23 15.98 -12.58
CA LYS A 129 -3.86 14.74 -13.07
C LYS A 129 -3.48 13.50 -12.28
N LEU A 130 -2.71 13.63 -11.20
CA LEU A 130 -2.34 12.48 -10.39
C LEU A 130 -3.55 12.02 -9.59
N GLU A 131 -4.17 10.93 -10.05
CA GLU A 131 -5.39 10.35 -9.50
C GLU A 131 -5.09 9.17 -8.56
N SER A 132 -4.06 8.38 -8.88
CA SER A 132 -3.74 7.17 -8.13
C SER A 132 -2.31 7.17 -7.62
N ILE A 133 -2.13 6.85 -6.35
CA ILE A 133 -0.82 6.61 -5.74
C ILE A 133 -0.78 5.20 -5.15
N ARG A 134 0.26 4.45 -5.52
CA ARG A 134 0.56 3.13 -4.99
C ARG A 134 1.85 3.19 -4.20
N PHE A 135 1.84 2.77 -2.96
CA PHE A 135 3.02 2.56 -2.15
C PHE A 135 3.24 1.08 -1.97
N VAL A 136 4.40 0.60 -2.39
CA VAL A 136 4.80 -0.79 -2.20
C VAL A 136 6.03 -0.78 -1.30
N ALA A 137 5.85 -1.19 -0.05
CA ALA A 137 6.94 -1.35 0.90
C ALA A 137 7.27 -2.84 1.04
N ASN A 138 8.26 -3.29 0.26
CA ASN A 138 8.88 -4.59 0.46
C ASN A 138 10.12 -4.41 1.33
N LEU A 139 9.90 -4.43 2.64
CA LEU A 139 10.96 -4.19 3.61
C LEU A 139 11.72 -5.45 3.97
N ARG A 140 11.45 -6.62 3.37
CA ARG A 140 12.19 -7.86 3.66
C ARG A 140 13.67 -7.69 3.32
N ASN A 141 14.55 -8.15 4.19
CA ASN A 141 15.97 -8.17 3.89
C ASN A 141 16.30 -9.22 2.80
N SER A 142 17.54 -9.23 2.31
CA SER A 142 18.03 -10.17 1.28
C SER A 142 17.84 -11.64 1.65
N ASN A 143 17.72 -11.96 2.94
CA ASN A 143 17.57 -13.32 3.44
C ASN A 143 16.08 -13.72 3.57
N GLY A 144 15.15 -12.88 3.08
CA GLY A 144 13.71 -13.08 3.22
C GLY A 144 13.20 -12.91 4.65
N ALA A 145 14.09 -12.62 5.60
CA ALA A 145 13.74 -12.29 6.96
C ALA A 145 13.29 -10.83 7.03
N TRP A 146 12.42 -10.53 7.98
CA TRP A 146 12.16 -9.16 8.33
C TRP A 146 13.49 -8.53 8.80
N PRO A 147 13.87 -7.35 8.26
CA PRO A 147 15.12 -6.68 8.63
C PRO A 147 15.13 -6.61 10.12
N TYR A 148 16.18 -7.16 10.71
CA TYR A 148 16.28 -7.54 12.12
C TYR A 148 15.57 -6.50 12.94
N VAL A 149 14.37 -6.88 13.37
CA VAL A 149 13.61 -6.12 14.33
C VAL A 149 14.56 -6.04 15.51
N ASN A 150 14.99 -4.83 15.87
CA ASN A 150 15.69 -4.58 17.13
C ASN A 150 14.96 -5.41 18.22
N THR A 151 15.65 -5.94 19.22
CA THR A 151 15.06 -6.72 20.32
C THR A 151 13.77 -6.10 20.94
N ASN A 152 13.51 -4.82 20.69
CA ASN A 152 12.31 -4.06 21.01
C ASN A 152 11.13 -4.11 20.01
N GLY A 153 11.17 -4.88 18.92
CA GLY A 153 9.99 -5.01 18.05
C GLY A 153 9.82 -3.91 16.98
N SER A 154 10.77 -2.98 16.85
CA SER A 154 10.72 -1.83 15.93
C SER A 154 11.33 -2.11 14.57
N LEU A 155 10.64 -1.71 13.50
CA LEU A 155 11.33 -1.11 12.36
C LEU A 155 11.97 0.21 12.83
N PRO A 156 13.07 0.68 12.21
CA PRO A 156 13.47 2.08 12.38
C PRO A 156 12.24 2.93 12.01
N SER A 157 11.64 3.57 13.03
CA SER A 157 10.36 4.30 12.90
C SER A 157 10.36 5.19 11.67
N SER A 158 11.54 5.74 11.31
CA SER A 158 11.79 6.56 10.13
C SER A 158 10.98 6.09 8.92
N SER A 159 11.32 5.05 8.17
CA SER A 159 10.79 4.84 6.79
C SER A 159 9.26 4.82 6.64
N LEU A 160 8.54 4.11 7.51
CA LEU A 160 7.07 4.05 7.50
C LEU A 160 6.47 5.33 8.09
N GLU A 161 7.11 5.90 9.11
CA GLU A 161 6.80 7.23 9.61
C GLU A 161 7.16 8.32 8.59
N LEU A 162 8.03 8.10 7.60
CA LEU A 162 8.34 9.04 6.51
C LEU A 162 7.24 9.02 5.48
N LEU A 163 6.71 7.83 5.21
CA LEU A 163 5.49 7.66 4.44
C LEU A 163 4.38 8.38 5.19
N VAL A 164 4.00 7.92 6.37
CA VAL A 164 2.94 8.49 7.23
C VAL A 164 3.12 9.98 7.51
N ASN A 165 4.31 10.50 7.82
CA ASN A 165 4.56 11.92 8.04
C ASN A 165 4.66 12.71 6.72
N GLY A 166 5.13 12.12 5.62
CA GLY A 166 5.02 12.72 4.29
C GLY A 166 3.55 12.81 3.83
N LEU A 167 2.73 11.84 4.25
CA LEU A 167 1.28 11.84 4.07
C LEU A 167 0.61 12.89 4.99
N CYS A 168 1.03 13.03 6.25
CA CYS A 168 0.32 13.80 7.30
C CYS A 168 0.87 15.17 7.68
N ARG A 169 2.18 15.36 7.67
CA ARG A 169 2.83 16.55 8.23
C ARG A 169 3.25 17.49 7.11
N SER A 170 2.34 18.38 6.72
CA SER A 170 2.78 19.71 6.29
C SER A 170 3.48 20.34 7.49
N THR A 171 4.76 20.65 7.35
CA THR A 171 5.66 21.07 8.44
C THR A 171 5.35 22.46 9.01
N SER A 172 4.15 23.01 8.83
CA SER A 172 3.77 24.26 9.47
C SER A 172 3.24 23.99 10.87
N SER A 173 3.82 24.65 11.85
CA SER A 173 3.32 24.78 13.22
C SER A 173 1.91 25.38 13.30
N SER A 174 1.38 25.90 12.19
CA SER A 174 -0.02 26.29 12.01
C SER A 174 -0.83 25.19 11.29
N PRO A 175 -1.83 24.58 11.95
CA PRO A 175 -2.73 23.59 11.36
C PRO A 175 -3.64 24.12 10.25
N ARG A 176 -3.76 25.45 10.08
CA ARG A 176 -4.77 26.07 9.20
C ARG A 176 -4.28 26.42 7.79
N GLU A 177 -2.97 26.54 7.56
CA GLU A 177 -2.43 26.89 6.22
C GLU A 177 -1.87 25.69 5.44
N SER A 178 -1.74 24.55 6.12
CA SER A 178 -0.93 23.42 5.70
C SER A 178 -1.62 22.48 4.70
N VAL A 179 -2.95 22.59 4.58
CA VAL A 179 -3.81 21.65 3.81
C VAL A 179 -4.02 22.09 2.36
N LYS A 180 -3.91 23.39 2.04
CA LYS A 180 -4.21 23.95 0.70
C LYS A 180 -3.26 23.47 -0.42
N HIS A 181 -2.13 22.86 -0.08
CA HIS A 181 -1.17 22.33 -1.04
C HIS A 181 -0.88 20.83 -0.88
N SER A 182 -1.74 20.09 -0.18
CA SER A 182 -1.52 18.67 0.00
C SER A 182 -1.61 17.94 -1.35
N LEU A 183 -0.58 17.17 -1.68
CA LEU A 183 -0.54 16.18 -2.78
C LEU A 183 -1.85 15.38 -2.85
N TRP A 184 -2.43 15.14 -1.68
CA TRP A 184 -3.63 14.36 -1.51
C TRP A 184 -4.86 14.98 -2.13
N SER A 185 -4.89 16.28 -2.42
CA SER A 185 -6.08 16.99 -2.95
C SER A 185 -6.62 16.42 -4.27
N SER A 186 -5.77 15.84 -5.12
CA SER A 186 -6.17 15.19 -6.38
C SER A 186 -6.25 13.66 -6.31
N VAL A 187 -5.66 13.05 -5.28
CA VAL A 187 -5.56 11.60 -5.18
C VAL A 187 -6.91 11.02 -4.79
N THR A 188 -7.44 10.15 -5.65
CA THR A 188 -8.69 9.43 -5.47
C THR A 188 -8.47 7.93 -5.27
N SER A 189 -7.29 7.41 -5.57
CA SER A 189 -6.94 6.00 -5.37
C SER A 189 -5.64 5.86 -4.59
N LEU A 190 -5.67 5.10 -3.50
CA LEU A 190 -4.51 4.80 -2.68
C LEU A 190 -4.37 3.27 -2.53
N ASP A 191 -3.21 2.75 -2.91
CA ASP A 191 -2.85 1.34 -2.72
C ASP A 191 -1.62 1.26 -1.82
N LEU A 192 -1.77 0.71 -0.61
CA LEU A 192 -0.73 0.53 0.39
C LEU A 192 -0.40 -0.96 0.51
N ASP A 193 0.60 -1.42 -0.22
CA ASP A 193 1.16 -2.75 -0.05
C ASP A 193 2.32 -2.70 0.92
N LEU A 194 2.08 -3.07 2.17
CA LEU A 194 3.09 -3.13 3.21
C LEU A 194 3.70 -4.54 3.34
N ASP A 195 3.36 -5.49 2.46
CA ASP A 195 3.87 -6.88 2.44
C ASP A 195 3.88 -7.60 3.81
N GLY A 196 2.89 -7.32 4.68
CA GLY A 196 2.83 -7.90 6.02
C GLY A 196 3.75 -7.20 7.04
N THR A 197 4.26 -6.01 6.72
CA THR A 197 4.99 -5.17 7.66
C THR A 197 4.03 -4.78 8.78
N ARG A 198 4.41 -5.10 10.02
CA ARG A 198 3.70 -4.61 11.19
C ARG A 198 3.99 -3.13 11.36
N VAL A 199 2.94 -2.31 11.29
CA VAL A 199 3.01 -0.91 11.69
C VAL A 199 2.88 -0.84 13.21
N THR A 200 3.88 -1.38 13.93
CA THR A 200 3.91 -1.34 15.40
C THR A 200 4.39 0.01 15.91
N ARG A 201 3.79 0.50 17.00
CA ARG A 201 4.25 1.70 17.69
C ARG A 201 5.60 1.42 18.32
N THR A 202 6.65 2.04 17.80
CA THR A 202 7.87 2.26 18.56
C THR A 202 8.01 3.74 18.82
N GLY A 203 7.54 4.15 20.00
CA GLY A 203 7.83 5.45 20.62
C GLY A 203 7.05 6.67 20.14
N GLY A 204 6.09 6.55 19.21
CA GLY A 204 5.33 7.70 18.68
C GLY A 204 3.82 7.49 18.61
N ASP A 205 3.06 8.58 18.68
CA ASP A 205 1.59 8.64 18.68
C ASP A 205 0.94 8.54 17.29
N THR A 206 1.70 8.20 16.24
CA THR A 206 1.19 8.29 14.87
C THR A 206 0.67 6.93 14.39
N HIS A 207 -0.60 6.66 14.65
CA HIS A 207 -1.31 5.50 14.11
C HIS A 207 -1.72 5.75 12.65
N LEU A 208 -1.67 4.73 11.78
CA LEU A 208 -2.06 4.87 10.37
C LEU A 208 -3.49 5.40 10.18
N CYS A 209 -4.39 5.14 11.13
CA CYS A 209 -5.74 5.70 11.15
C CYS A 209 -5.77 7.23 11.14
N LYS A 210 -4.80 7.90 11.77
CA LYS A 210 -4.72 9.38 11.75
C LYS A 210 -4.44 9.92 10.36
N VAL A 211 -3.82 9.10 9.50
CA VAL A 211 -3.50 9.44 8.11
C VAL A 211 -4.65 9.10 7.19
N LEU A 212 -5.13 7.86 7.29
CA LEU A 212 -6.09 7.32 6.34
C LEU A 212 -7.48 7.90 6.56
N ARG A 213 -7.89 8.14 7.81
CA ARG A 213 -9.25 8.61 8.12
C ARG A 213 -9.59 9.95 7.44
N PRO A 214 -8.74 10.98 7.46
CA PRO A 214 -8.96 12.19 6.66
C PRO A 214 -9.01 11.96 5.14
N LEU A 215 -8.42 10.87 4.65
CA LEU A 215 -8.44 10.51 3.23
C LEU A 215 -9.71 9.73 2.85
N MET A 216 -10.40 9.10 3.81
CA MET A 216 -11.60 8.30 3.56
C MET A 216 -12.79 9.10 3.01
N THR A 217 -12.82 10.41 3.23
CA THR A 217 -13.84 11.33 2.68
C THR A 217 -13.53 11.78 1.26
N ARG A 218 -12.36 11.40 0.72
CA ARG A 218 -11.88 11.87 -0.59
C ARG A 218 -11.44 10.75 -1.54
N LEU A 219 -10.88 9.67 -1.01
CA LEU A 219 -10.51 8.49 -1.80
C LEU A 219 -11.77 7.81 -2.33
N HIS A 220 -11.77 7.42 -3.60
CA HIS A 220 -12.73 6.48 -4.17
C HIS A 220 -12.26 5.04 -4.04
N THR A 221 -10.95 4.81 -4.04
CA THR A 221 -10.36 3.48 -3.91
C THR A 221 -9.28 3.47 -2.83
N LEU A 222 -9.37 2.53 -1.90
CA LEU A 222 -8.36 2.26 -0.89
C LEU A 222 -8.07 0.77 -0.86
N LYS A 223 -6.87 0.38 -1.25
CA LYS A 223 -6.35 -0.98 -1.10
C LYS A 223 -5.26 -0.95 -0.05
N ILE A 224 -5.33 -1.83 0.94
CA ILE A 224 -4.32 -1.89 1.99
C ILE A 224 -3.99 -3.36 2.19
N ARG A 225 -2.75 -3.75 1.92
CA ARG A 225 -2.21 -5.03 2.31
C ARG A 225 -1.26 -4.85 3.48
N THR A 226 -1.63 -5.36 4.65
CA THR A 226 -0.87 -5.20 5.89
C THR A 226 -1.11 -6.39 6.82
N HIS A 227 -0.26 -6.56 7.82
CA HIS A 227 -0.44 -7.62 8.82
C HIS A 227 -1.50 -7.25 9.86
N SER A 228 -1.65 -5.96 10.18
CA SER A 228 -2.68 -5.49 11.09
C SER A 228 -2.99 -4.03 10.84
N ILE A 229 -4.24 -3.65 11.08
CA ILE A 229 -4.73 -2.28 10.96
C ILE A 229 -5.74 -2.02 12.07
N CYS A 230 -5.71 -0.83 12.68
CA CYS A 230 -6.70 -0.50 13.71
C CYS A 230 -8.09 -0.36 13.07
N PRO A 231 -9.13 -0.98 13.65
CA PRO A 231 -10.51 -0.80 13.23
C PRO A 231 -10.96 0.66 13.19
N ASP A 232 -10.36 1.55 14.00
CA ASP A 232 -10.67 2.98 14.00
C ASP A 232 -10.37 3.69 12.67
N VAL A 233 -9.60 3.05 11.77
CA VAL A 233 -9.37 3.59 10.42
C VAL A 233 -10.67 3.66 9.60
N ILE A 234 -11.55 2.68 9.79
CA ILE A 234 -12.85 2.56 9.15
C ILE A 234 -14.01 2.84 10.12
N GLY A 235 -13.69 3.23 11.36
CA GLY A 235 -14.70 3.67 12.33
C GLY A 235 -15.44 4.91 11.85
N PRO A 236 -16.66 5.16 12.37
CA PRO A 236 -17.58 6.18 11.88
C PRO A 236 -16.91 7.55 11.77
N LEU A 237 -17.18 8.28 10.69
CA LEU A 237 -16.66 9.64 10.52
C LEU A 237 -17.34 10.62 11.50
N LYS A 238 -16.90 11.88 11.50
CA LYS A 238 -17.60 12.90 12.30
C LYS A 238 -19.01 13.08 11.76
N GLU A 239 -19.92 13.54 12.62
CA GLU A 239 -21.30 13.82 12.23
C GLU A 239 -21.35 14.74 10.99
N GLY A 240 -22.07 14.29 9.94
CA GLY A 240 -22.17 15.00 8.66
C GLY A 240 -21.08 14.67 7.62
N GLU A 241 -19.99 13.98 7.98
CA GLU A 241 -19.00 13.50 7.03
C GLU A 241 -19.42 12.17 6.40
N VAL A 242 -19.28 12.04 5.09
CA VAL A 242 -19.62 10.82 4.33
C VAL A 242 -18.34 10.22 3.73
N TYR A 243 -18.25 8.89 3.73
CA TYR A 243 -17.19 8.19 3.03
C TYR A 243 -17.35 8.38 1.53
N SER A 244 -16.29 8.81 0.84
CA SER A 244 -16.25 8.79 -0.63
C SER A 244 -15.74 7.47 -1.19
N VAL A 245 -15.16 6.62 -0.32
CA VAL A 245 -14.50 5.37 -0.73
C VAL A 245 -15.55 4.41 -1.24
N ARG A 246 -15.57 4.19 -2.55
CA ARG A 246 -16.43 3.19 -3.19
C ARG A 246 -15.81 1.81 -3.14
N ASN A 247 -14.49 1.71 -3.26
CA ASN A 247 -13.75 0.46 -3.31
C ASN A 247 -12.75 0.40 -2.16
N LEU A 248 -13.11 -0.26 -1.07
CA LEU A 248 -12.19 -0.55 0.03
C LEU A 248 -11.86 -2.05 0.03
N ARG A 249 -10.57 -2.38 -0.10
CA ARG A 249 -10.05 -3.74 0.07
C ARG A 249 -8.96 -3.73 1.11
N ILE A 250 -9.22 -4.38 2.24
CA ILE A 250 -8.25 -4.60 3.31
C ILE A 250 -7.78 -6.03 3.20
N ASP A 251 -6.51 -6.21 2.94
CA ASP A 251 -5.86 -7.50 2.86
C ASP A 251 -4.99 -7.71 4.09
N LEU A 252 -5.51 -8.51 5.02
CA LEU A 252 -4.81 -8.91 6.23
C LEU A 252 -3.97 -10.15 5.91
N HIS A 253 -2.99 -10.01 5.02
CA HIS A 253 -2.02 -11.07 4.77
C HIS A 253 -1.18 -11.28 6.03
N LEU A 254 -1.50 -12.35 6.75
CA LEU A 254 -0.54 -13.04 7.60
C LEU A 254 0.54 -13.57 6.64
N PRO A 255 1.81 -13.13 6.71
CA PRO A 255 2.86 -13.83 6.00
C PRO A 255 2.87 -15.24 6.59
N VAL A 256 2.24 -16.18 5.89
CA VAL A 256 2.31 -17.59 6.19
C VAL A 256 3.76 -17.96 6.01
N SER A 257 4.51 -17.93 7.12
CA SER A 257 5.86 -18.42 7.10
C SER A 257 5.76 -19.90 6.78
N LYS A 258 6.22 -20.30 5.59
CA LYS A 258 6.36 -21.73 5.22
C LYS A 258 7.15 -22.53 6.26
N VAL A 259 7.96 -21.85 7.06
CA VAL A 259 8.87 -22.45 8.05
C VAL A 259 8.26 -22.46 9.45
N ASN A 260 7.27 -21.61 9.76
CA ASN A 260 6.71 -21.55 11.12
C ASN A 260 5.29 -20.95 11.19
N PRO A 261 4.23 -21.78 11.15
CA PRO A 261 2.84 -21.37 11.31
C PRO A 261 2.55 -20.66 12.64
N LYS A 262 3.38 -20.84 13.68
CA LYS A 262 3.20 -20.15 14.98
C LYS A 262 3.51 -18.65 14.92
N LEU A 263 4.14 -18.18 13.84
CA LEU A 263 4.39 -16.75 13.59
C LEU A 263 3.20 -16.03 12.95
N ASN A 264 2.16 -16.76 12.54
CA ASN A 264 0.94 -16.24 11.91
C ASN A 264 -0.01 -15.54 12.90
N ARG A 265 0.44 -15.18 14.11
CA ARG A 265 -0.43 -14.54 15.11
C ARG A 265 -0.61 -13.07 14.80
N ALA A 266 -1.84 -12.66 14.52
CA ALA A 266 -2.23 -11.29 14.21
C ALA A 266 -2.07 -10.38 15.44
N GLY A 267 -0.84 -9.93 15.74
CA GLY A 267 -0.58 -9.03 16.86
C GLY A 267 -1.55 -7.83 16.87
N LEU A 268 -2.42 -7.78 17.89
CA LEU A 268 -3.40 -6.73 18.12
C LEU A 268 -2.82 -5.32 18.07
N CYS A 269 -3.67 -4.37 17.64
CA CYS A 269 -3.46 -2.97 17.98
C CYS A 269 -3.69 -2.77 19.50
N ILE A 270 -2.63 -2.48 20.24
CA ILE A 270 -2.63 -2.30 21.71
C ILE A 270 -3.58 -1.16 22.16
N TYR A 271 -4.06 -0.29 21.25
CA TYR A 271 -4.88 0.88 21.59
C TYR A 271 -6.30 0.53 22.09
N VAL A 272 -6.90 -0.58 21.60
CA VAL A 272 -8.21 -1.07 22.08
C VAL A 272 -8.18 -1.34 23.59
N HIS A 273 -7.00 -1.63 24.15
CA HIS A 273 -6.82 -1.94 25.55
C HIS A 273 -6.81 -0.72 26.49
N ARG A 274 -6.65 0.50 25.97
CA ARG A 274 -6.57 1.72 26.80
C ARG A 274 -7.93 2.41 26.94
N ALA A 275 -8.79 2.34 25.92
CA ALA A 275 -10.15 2.86 25.99
C ALA A 275 -11.01 2.07 27.00
N THR A 276 -10.88 0.75 27.03
CA THR A 276 -11.61 -0.12 27.98
C THR A 276 -11.10 0.01 29.42
N ARG A 277 -9.80 0.30 29.64
CA ARG A 277 -9.26 0.55 30.98
C ARG A 277 -9.72 1.87 31.60
N ASN A 278 -9.96 2.90 30.80
CA ASN A 278 -10.42 4.19 31.32
C ASN A 278 -11.94 4.25 31.54
N ALA A 279 -12.72 3.35 30.93
CA ALA A 279 -14.14 3.20 31.22
C ALA A 279 -14.44 2.52 32.57
N GLY A 280 -13.43 1.92 33.22
CA GLY A 280 -13.54 1.22 34.51
C GLY A 280 -13.03 1.99 35.73
N LEU A 281 -12.82 3.31 35.64
CA LEU A 281 -12.34 4.13 36.76
C LEU A 281 -13.48 4.56 37.70
N PHE A 282 -14.30 3.61 38.12
CA PHE A 282 -15.14 3.67 39.33
C PHE A 282 -15.37 2.24 39.86
N ALA A 283 -14.30 1.51 40.20
CA ALA A 283 -14.43 0.36 41.10
C ALA A 283 -13.13 0.13 41.88
N HIS A 284 -13.28 0.22 43.20
CA HIS A 284 -12.27 0.16 44.24
C HIS A 284 -11.70 -1.27 44.40
N ARG A 285 -10.39 -1.36 44.68
CA ARG A 285 -9.68 -2.45 45.41
C ARG A 285 -10.08 -3.91 45.11
N GLN A 286 -9.25 -4.60 44.32
CA GLN A 286 -8.48 -5.78 44.75
C GLN A 286 -7.54 -6.21 43.62
N ARG A 287 -6.22 -6.13 43.85
CA ARG A 287 -5.21 -6.72 42.98
C ARG A 287 -5.21 -8.25 43.17
N LYS A 288 -6.17 -8.95 42.59
CA LYS A 288 -5.94 -10.34 42.19
C LYS A 288 -5.14 -10.29 40.89
N TYR A 289 -3.98 -10.95 40.87
CA TYR A 289 -3.27 -11.28 39.63
C TYR A 289 -4.23 -12.14 38.79
N VAL A 290 -5.03 -11.49 37.96
CA VAL A 290 -5.74 -12.15 36.87
C VAL A 290 -4.64 -12.48 35.86
N SER A 291 -4.36 -13.77 35.69
CA SER A 291 -3.49 -14.26 34.62
C SER A 291 -3.84 -13.54 33.32
N PRO A 292 -2.87 -13.02 32.55
CA PRO A 292 -3.17 -12.35 31.30
C PRO A 292 -4.06 -13.28 30.45
N PRO A 293 -5.14 -12.76 29.83
CA PRO A 293 -6.06 -13.60 29.08
C PRO A 293 -5.27 -14.43 28.06
N THR A 294 -5.63 -15.71 27.94
CA THR A 294 -4.95 -16.63 27.04
C THR A 294 -4.95 -16.05 25.63
N ARG A 295 -3.77 -16.11 24.99
CA ARG A 295 -3.40 -15.49 23.69
C ARG A 295 -4.36 -15.73 22.52
N GLN A 296 -5.27 -16.69 22.63
CA GLN A 296 -6.23 -17.09 21.60
C GLN A 296 -7.47 -16.19 21.58
N TRP A 297 -7.85 -15.58 22.71
CA TRP A 297 -9.01 -14.70 22.83
C TRP A 297 -8.88 -13.36 22.07
N TYR A 298 -7.70 -13.06 21.54
CA TYR A 298 -7.31 -11.72 21.11
C TYR A 298 -7.29 -11.54 19.59
N ASP A 299 -7.00 -12.58 18.81
CA ASP A 299 -6.99 -12.48 17.35
C ASP A 299 -8.43 -12.42 16.80
N ASP A 300 -9.36 -13.21 17.37
CA ASP A 300 -10.80 -13.18 17.06
C ASP A 300 -11.41 -11.78 17.26
N THR A 301 -10.92 -11.01 18.25
CA THR A 301 -11.46 -9.68 18.53
C THR A 301 -11.07 -8.63 17.49
N LEU A 302 -9.90 -8.74 16.84
CA LEU A 302 -9.47 -7.76 15.84
C LEU A 302 -10.24 -7.94 14.55
N GLU A 303 -10.31 -9.17 14.06
CA GLU A 303 -11.08 -9.51 12.86
C GLU A 303 -12.55 -9.19 13.07
N SER A 304 -13.13 -9.56 14.21
CA SER A 304 -14.52 -9.23 14.55
C SER A 304 -14.73 -7.72 14.70
N ALA A 305 -13.82 -6.98 15.34
CA ALA A 305 -13.91 -5.53 15.42
C ALA A 305 -13.78 -4.85 14.04
N MET A 306 -12.91 -5.36 13.17
CA MET A 306 -12.78 -4.90 11.78
C MET A 306 -14.07 -5.18 11.01
N ARG A 307 -14.62 -6.40 11.09
CA ARG A 307 -15.89 -6.78 10.46
C ARG A 307 -17.04 -5.91 10.95
N ARG A 308 -17.17 -5.68 12.27
CA ARG A 308 -18.16 -4.75 12.84
C ARG A 308 -17.99 -3.33 12.28
N ALA A 309 -16.77 -2.82 12.21
CA ALA A 309 -16.53 -1.50 11.66
C ALA A 309 -16.81 -1.43 10.15
N MET A 310 -16.49 -2.48 9.39
CA MET A 310 -16.83 -2.57 7.96
C MET A 310 -18.33 -2.68 7.74
N ARG A 311 -19.08 -3.45 8.54
CA ARG A 311 -20.55 -3.49 8.47
C ARG A 311 -21.18 -2.13 8.73
N ARG A 312 -20.68 -1.38 9.72
CA ARG A 312 -21.13 -0.01 9.97
C ARG A 312 -20.84 0.89 8.77
N MET A 313 -19.64 0.82 8.20
CA MET A 313 -19.30 1.57 6.99
C MET A 313 -20.18 1.16 5.79
N ALA A 314 -20.46 -0.12 5.61
CA ALA A 314 -21.30 -0.66 4.53
C ALA A 314 -22.67 0.01 4.46
N SER A 315 -23.28 0.31 5.62
CA SER A 315 -24.57 1.01 5.69
C SER A 315 -24.56 2.43 5.13
N THR A 316 -23.38 3.02 4.97
CA THR A 316 -23.17 4.40 4.48
C THR A 316 -22.63 4.45 3.05
N LEU A 317 -22.27 3.31 2.46
CA LEU A 317 -21.69 3.24 1.13
C LEU A 317 -22.77 3.25 0.04
N PRO A 318 -22.45 3.77 -1.16
CA PRO A 318 -23.37 3.66 -2.29
C PRO A 318 -23.55 2.19 -2.72
N VAL A 319 -24.66 1.90 -3.41
CA VAL A 319 -25.07 0.55 -3.81
C VAL A 319 -24.04 -0.14 -4.72
N ASP A 320 -23.25 0.63 -5.47
CA ASP A 320 -22.15 0.17 -6.32
C ASP A 320 -20.82 -0.03 -5.56
N GLY A 321 -20.83 0.16 -4.25
CA GLY A 321 -19.66 0.01 -3.40
C GLY A 321 -19.13 -1.43 -3.33
N ARG A 322 -17.86 -1.55 -2.97
CA ARG A 322 -17.15 -2.79 -2.71
C ARG A 322 -16.36 -2.64 -1.42
N LEU A 323 -16.68 -3.47 -0.44
CA LEU A 323 -16.06 -3.44 0.89
C LEU A 323 -15.59 -4.84 1.26
N GLU A 324 -14.30 -5.11 1.03
CA GLU A 324 -13.73 -6.45 1.10
C GLU A 324 -12.65 -6.57 2.16
N LEU A 325 -12.72 -7.66 2.93
CA LEU A 325 -11.67 -8.12 3.82
C LEU A 325 -11.10 -9.42 3.25
N VAL A 326 -9.83 -9.41 2.89
CA VAL A 326 -9.10 -10.63 2.54
C VAL A 326 -8.46 -11.16 3.82
N HIS A 327 -8.73 -12.42 4.12
CA HIS A 327 -8.26 -13.09 5.33
C HIS A 327 -7.90 -14.56 5.03
N LEU A 328 -7.22 -15.19 5.97
CA LEU A 328 -6.86 -16.61 5.87
C LEU A 328 -7.90 -17.44 6.63
N ALA A 329 -8.63 -18.30 5.92
CA ALA A 329 -9.59 -19.18 6.54
C ALA A 329 -8.90 -20.23 7.44
N PRO A 330 -9.64 -20.87 8.37
CA PRO A 330 -9.10 -21.98 9.17
C PRO A 330 -8.52 -23.12 8.34
N SER A 331 -8.97 -23.30 7.09
CA SER A 331 -8.44 -24.27 6.12
C SER A 331 -7.05 -23.91 5.57
N GLY A 332 -6.55 -22.70 5.82
CA GLY A 332 -5.34 -22.16 5.19
C GLY A 332 -5.54 -21.56 3.81
N GLU A 333 -6.77 -21.53 3.32
CA GLU A 333 -7.11 -20.93 2.04
C GLU A 333 -7.35 -19.42 2.21
N VAL A 334 -7.04 -18.65 1.17
CA VAL A 334 -7.32 -17.21 1.19
C VAL A 334 -8.77 -17.00 0.82
N HIS A 335 -9.47 -16.27 1.66
CA HIS A 335 -10.88 -15.95 1.48
C HIS A 335 -11.08 -14.44 1.41
N VAL A 336 -12.13 -14.04 0.70
CA VAL A 336 -12.59 -12.66 0.57
C VAL A 336 -13.98 -12.58 1.19
N TRP A 337 -14.09 -11.85 2.30
CA TRP A 337 -15.36 -11.50 2.91
C TRP A 337 -15.82 -10.14 2.41
N ASN A 338 -17.04 -10.08 1.86
CA ASN A 338 -17.66 -8.86 1.39
C ASN A 338 -18.67 -8.35 2.43
N ALA A 339 -18.35 -7.23 3.08
CA ALA A 339 -19.13 -6.65 4.17
C ALA A 339 -20.54 -6.17 3.76
N LEU A 340 -20.78 -5.89 2.47
CA LEU A 340 -22.10 -5.48 1.97
C LEU A 340 -23.07 -6.65 1.84
N THR A 341 -22.54 -7.83 1.51
CA THR A 341 -23.34 -9.05 1.30
C THR A 341 -23.25 -10.04 2.45
N ASP A 342 -22.33 -9.80 3.37
CA ASP A 342 -21.88 -10.72 4.43
C ASP A 342 -21.47 -12.10 3.93
N LYS A 343 -21.10 -12.21 2.64
CA LYS A 343 -20.63 -13.47 2.03
C LYS A 343 -19.12 -13.56 2.12
N CYS A 344 -18.64 -14.74 2.52
CA CYS A 344 -17.24 -15.11 2.47
C CYS A 344 -17.03 -16.14 1.36
N VAL A 345 -16.15 -15.84 0.41
CA VAL A 345 -15.84 -16.72 -0.73
C VAL A 345 -14.34 -16.98 -0.81
N ARG A 346 -13.97 -18.18 -1.25
CA ARG A 346 -12.58 -18.53 -1.52
C ARG A 346 -12.03 -17.67 -2.66
N ASP A 347 -10.83 -17.12 -2.50
CA ASP A 347 -10.12 -16.39 -3.55
C ASP A 347 -9.35 -17.37 -4.45
N GLU A 348 -9.95 -17.77 -5.57
CA GLU A 348 -9.35 -18.71 -6.51
C GLU A 348 -8.07 -18.19 -7.17
N MET A 349 -7.83 -16.87 -7.16
CA MET A 349 -6.64 -16.28 -7.77
C MET A 349 -5.38 -16.45 -6.91
N VAL A 350 -5.54 -16.77 -5.62
CA VAL A 350 -4.41 -16.91 -4.70
C VAL A 350 -4.05 -18.38 -4.56
N LYS A 351 -2.80 -18.72 -4.88
CA LYS A 351 -2.28 -20.09 -4.74
C LYS A 351 -2.44 -20.57 -3.29
N LYS A 352 -2.93 -21.80 -3.12
CA LYS A 352 -3.06 -22.46 -1.83
C LYS A 352 -1.73 -22.43 -1.07
N PHE A 353 -1.77 -21.99 0.19
CA PHE A 353 -0.65 -22.14 1.10
C PHE A 353 -0.67 -23.56 1.64
N ASP A 354 0.37 -24.33 1.35
CA ASP A 354 0.56 -25.64 2.00
C ASP A 354 0.97 -25.38 3.46
N LEU A 355 -0.01 -25.43 4.37
CA LEU A 355 0.18 -25.22 5.79
C LEU A 355 0.66 -26.48 6.54
N GLY A 356 0.93 -27.58 5.83
CA GLY A 356 1.12 -28.89 6.45
C GLY A 356 -0.16 -29.42 7.11
N MET A 357 -0.15 -30.70 7.48
CA MET A 357 -1.27 -31.55 7.92
C MET A 357 -2.17 -31.08 9.08
N TRP A 358 -2.07 -29.84 9.58
CA TRP A 358 -2.65 -29.44 10.87
C TRP A 358 -4.06 -28.83 10.82
N LEU A 359 -4.66 -28.65 9.64
CA LEU A 359 -5.96 -27.97 9.50
C LEU A 359 -6.84 -28.68 8.45
N SER A 360 -7.51 -29.76 8.84
CA SER A 360 -8.45 -30.52 7.99
C SER A 360 -9.92 -30.22 8.29
N GLY A 361 -10.24 -29.03 8.80
CA GLY A 361 -11.62 -28.65 9.12
C GLY A 361 -12.34 -27.98 7.95
N GLU A 362 -13.45 -28.55 7.50
CA GLU A 362 -14.46 -27.89 6.64
C GLU A 362 -15.33 -26.90 7.44
N GLY A 363 -14.68 -26.00 8.20
CA GLY A 363 -15.38 -24.99 8.98
C GLY A 363 -15.79 -23.80 8.11
N GLU A 364 -16.99 -23.26 8.34
CA GLU A 364 -17.33 -21.93 7.86
C GLU A 364 -16.32 -20.91 8.41
N CYS A 365 -15.93 -19.93 7.60
CA CYS A 365 -15.02 -18.87 8.04
C CYS A 365 -15.54 -18.09 9.24
N PHE A 366 -16.87 -17.99 9.37
CA PHE A 366 -17.55 -17.19 10.37
C PHE A 366 -18.82 -17.90 10.80
N THR A 367 -18.96 -18.19 12.09
CA THR A 367 -20.23 -18.65 12.65
C THR A 367 -21.06 -17.43 13.07
N ARG A 368 -22.34 -17.39 12.69
CA ARG A 368 -23.26 -16.29 13.08
C ARG A 368 -23.35 -16.08 14.59
N GLU A 369 -23.19 -17.15 15.37
CA GLU A 369 -23.24 -17.12 16.83
C GLU A 369 -22.12 -16.27 17.44
N GLN A 370 -20.92 -16.31 16.85
CA GLN A 370 -19.75 -15.60 17.36
C GLN A 370 -19.89 -14.08 17.16
N ASP A 371 -20.51 -13.65 16.06
CA ASP A 371 -20.80 -12.23 15.80
C ASP A 371 -21.87 -11.67 16.74
N HIS A 372 -22.93 -12.44 17.03
CA HIS A 372 -24.03 -12.01 17.91
C HIS A 372 -23.64 -11.91 19.39
N LEU A 373 -22.73 -12.78 19.85
CA LEU A 373 -22.23 -12.72 21.23
C LEU A 373 -21.45 -11.44 21.48
N ASP A 374 -20.68 -11.00 20.48
CA ASP A 374 -19.90 -9.77 20.54
C ASP A 374 -20.77 -8.49 20.48
N GLU A 375 -21.87 -8.50 19.72
CA GLU A 375 -22.80 -7.36 19.63
C GLU A 375 -23.57 -7.11 20.94
N LYS A 376 -23.81 -8.15 21.75
CA LYS A 376 -24.48 -7.99 23.05
C LYS A 376 -23.55 -7.49 24.16
N GLN A 377 -22.24 -7.52 23.96
CA GLN A 377 -21.23 -7.22 24.99
C GLN A 377 -20.57 -5.84 24.85
N GLY A 378 -20.72 -5.16 23.71
CA GLY A 378 -20.17 -3.83 23.46
C GLY A 378 -21.24 -2.77 23.40
#